data_AF-A0A0F9BAK5-F1
#
_entry.id   AF-A0A0F9BAK5-F1
#
_cell.length_a   1.000
_cell.length_b   1.000
_cell.length_c   1.000
_cell.angle_alpha   90.00
_cell.angle_beta   90.00
_cell.angle_gamma   90.00
#
_symmetry.space_group_name_H-M   'P 1'
#
loop_
_entity.id
_entity.type
_entity.pdbx_description
1 polymer ?
#
loop_
_entity_poly.entity_id
_entity_poly.type
_entity_poly.pdbx_seq_one_letter_code
_entity_poly.pdbx_strand_id
1 'polypeptide(L)' 'MTDMRTTAFCPYCNQWRPFTKPTPNHILHLILTLATCSLWALIWALVAVVNAFEPFTCDFCGSRKLR' A
#
# COMPACT_ATOMS: atom_id res chain seq x y z
N MET A 1 11.90 2.68 -3.63
CA MET A 1 10.68 3.33 -3.12
C MET A 1 9.97 3.95 -4.31
N THR A 2 9.03 3.22 -4.94
CA THR A 2 8.22 3.71 -6.05
C THR A 2 6.78 3.71 -5.59
N ASP A 3 6.37 4.82 -4.97
CA ASP A 3 4.98 5.07 -4.62
C ASP A 3 4.11 5.01 -5.88
N MET A 4 3.04 4.20 -5.87
CA MET A 4 2.12 4.13 -7.00
C MET A 4 1.23 5.37 -6.97
N ARG A 5 1.51 6.29 -7.89
CA ARG A 5 0.75 7.53 -8.06
C ARG A 5 -0.28 7.38 -9.17
N THR A 6 -1.54 7.66 -8.85
CA THR A 6 -2.62 7.74 -9.84
C THR A 6 -3.39 9.03 -9.65
N THR A 7 -3.80 9.69 -10.73
CA THR A 7 -4.63 10.89 -10.66
C THR A 7 -6.10 10.47 -10.66
N ALA A 8 -6.84 10.91 -9.65
CA ALA A 8 -8.28 10.67 -9.56
C ALA A 8 -9.01 11.91 -9.05
N PHE A 9 -10.30 11.99 -9.35
CA PHE A 9 -11.15 13.03 -8.80
C PHE A 9 -11.40 12.77 -7.31
N CYS A 10 -11.07 13.75 -6.46
CA CYS A 10 -11.35 13.69 -5.03
C CYS A 10 -12.66 14.44 -4.73
N PRO A 11 -13.69 13.77 -4.16
CA PRO A 11 -14.96 14.41 -3.85
C PRO A 11 -14.85 15.45 -2.72
N TYR A 12 -13.88 15.31 -1.80
CA TYR A 12 -13.65 16.28 -0.72
C TYR A 12 -12.96 17.56 -1.20
N CYS A 13 -11.97 17.44 -2.10
CA CYS A 13 -11.30 18.59 -2.69
C CYS A 13 -12.04 19.15 -3.92
N ASN A 14 -13.05 18.43 -4.41
CA ASN A 14 -13.81 18.72 -5.63
C ASN A 14 -12.93 18.99 -6.88
N GLN A 15 -11.75 18.35 -6.93
CA GLN A 15 -10.74 18.56 -7.98
C GLN A 15 -9.95 17.27 -8.26
N TRP A 16 -9.31 17.23 -9.43
CA TRP A 16 -8.37 16.16 -9.81
C TRP A 16 -7.10 16.27 -8.97
N ARG A 17 -6.77 15.22 -8.22
CA ARG A 17 -5.62 15.20 -7.32
C ARG A 17 -4.83 13.89 -7.46
N PRO A 18 -3.51 13.93 -7.18
CA PRO A 18 -2.72 12.72 -7.10
C PRO A 18 -3.09 11.94 -5.83
N PHE A 19 -3.36 10.66 -6.02
CA PHE A 19 -3.50 9.67 -4.97
C PHE A 19 -2.24 8.83 -4.94
N THR A 20 -1.71 8.65 -3.74
CA THR A 20 -0.52 7.86 -3.44
C THR A 20 -0.95 6.57 -2.78
N LYS A 21 -0.25 5.47 -3.11
CA LYS A 21 -0.38 4.20 -2.40
C LYS A 21 1.01 3.72 -2.01
N PRO A 22 1.26 3.52 -0.69
CA PRO A 22 2.51 2.90 -0.26
C PRO A 22 2.58 1.48 -0.83
N THR A 23 3.63 1.22 -1.58
CA THR A 23 3.97 -0.13 -2.05
C THR A 23 4.79 -0.83 -0.98
N PRO A 24 4.43 -2.07 -0.58
CA PRO A 24 5.17 -2.82 0.42
C PRO A 24 6.63 -3.06 0.00
N ASN A 25 7.53 -3.03 0.98
CA ASN A 25 8.95 -3.25 0.75
C ASN A 25 9.23 -4.77 0.70
N HIS A 26 9.20 -5.33 -0.50
CA HIS A 26 9.38 -6.77 -0.74
C HIS A 26 10.77 -7.29 -0.31
N ILE A 27 11.78 -6.41 -0.23
CA ILE A 27 13.15 -6.77 0.16
C ILE A 27 13.23 -7.15 1.65
N LEU A 28 12.56 -6.37 2.51
CA LEU A 28 12.53 -6.63 3.95
C LEU A 28 11.86 -7.99 4.24
N HIS A 29 10.80 -8.29 3.48
CA HIS A 29 10.12 -9.57 3.55
C HIS A 29 11.01 -10.73 3.13
N LEU A 30 11.80 -10.56 2.07
CA LEU A 30 12.71 -11.58 1.55
C LEU A 30 13.80 -11.95 2.59
N ILE A 31 14.37 -10.95 3.25
CA ILE A 31 15.36 -11.12 4.32
C ILE A 31 14.77 -11.91 5.50
N LEU A 32 13.53 -11.59 5.91
CA LEU A 32 12.90 -12.30 7.03
C LEU A 32 12.50 -13.73 6.71
N THR A 33 12.05 -14.04 5.49
CA THR A 33 11.84 -15.44 5.06
C THR A 33 13.09 -16.28 5.14
N LEU A 34 14.25 -15.70 4.79
CA LEU A 34 15.55 -16.34 4.90
C LEU A 34 15.97 -16.54 6.36
N ALA A 35 15.72 -15.55 7.22
CA ALA A 35 16.10 -15.59 8.64
C ALA A 35 15.27 -16.57 9.50
N THR A 36 14.06 -16.92 9.08
CA THR A 36 13.10 -17.72 9.88
C THR A 36 12.77 -19.09 9.26
N CYS A 37 13.54 -19.54 8.25
CA CYS A 37 13.38 -20.85 7.61
C CYS A 37 11.92 -21.16 7.23
N SER A 38 11.30 -20.31 6.41
CA SER A 38 9.97 -20.51 5.82
C SER A 38 8.77 -20.41 6.78
N LEU A 39 8.97 -20.28 8.09
CA LEU A 39 7.87 -20.03 9.05
C LEU A 39 7.19 -18.66 8.82
N TRP A 40 7.90 -17.74 8.17
CA TRP A 40 7.43 -16.40 7.79
C TRP A 40 6.41 -16.38 6.65
N ALA A 41 6.18 -17.51 5.97
CA ALA A 41 5.18 -17.59 4.91
C ALA A 41 3.74 -17.31 5.40
N LEU A 42 3.42 -17.64 6.66
CA LEU A 42 2.11 -17.30 7.25
C LEU A 42 1.95 -15.78 7.45
N ILE A 43 3.04 -15.11 7.84
CA ILE A 43 3.06 -13.64 7.98
C ILE A 43 2.94 -12.99 6.61
N TRP A 44 3.51 -13.59 5.56
CA TRP A 44 3.28 -13.16 4.18
C TRP A 44 1.80 -13.11 3.81
N ALA A 45 1.03 -14.16 4.12
CA ALA A 45 -0.40 -14.16 3.84
C ALA A 45 -1.13 -13.04 4.59
N LEU A 46 -0.81 -12.84 5.86
CA LEU A 46 -1.43 -11.82 6.70
C LEU A 46 -1.09 -10.39 6.23
N VAL A 47 0.18 -10.14 5.94
CA VAL A 47 0.65 -8.84 5.44
C VAL A 47 0.13 -8.58 4.02
N ALA A 48 0.10 -9.58 3.15
CA ALA A 48 -0.46 -9.44 1.80
C ALA A 48 -1.95 -9.07 1.86
N VAL A 49 -2.72 -9.69 2.76
CA VAL A 49 -4.13 -9.35 2.98
C VAL A 49 -4.26 -7.90 3.48
N VAL A 50 -3.50 -7.51 4.51
CA VAL A 50 -3.55 -6.14 5.06
C VAL A 50 -3.15 -5.08 4.00
N ASN A 51 -2.12 -5.34 3.20
CA ASN A 51 -1.66 -4.43 2.13
C ASN A 51 -2.62 -4.41 0.92
N ALA A 52 -3.32 -5.52 0.64
CA ALA A 52 -4.34 -5.55 -0.39
C ALA A 52 -5.50 -4.60 -0.04
N PHE A 53 -5.82 -4.48 1.25
CA PHE A 53 -6.83 -3.56 1.76
C PHE A 53 -6.34 -2.13 1.97
N GLU A 54 -5.05 -1.81 1.77
CA GLU A 54 -4.58 -0.44 1.89
C GLU A 54 -5.21 0.47 0.81
N PRO A 55 -6.03 1.45 1.22
CA PRO A 55 -6.74 2.33 0.31
C PRO A 55 -5.80 3.38 -0.28
N PHE A 56 -6.14 3.88 -1.46
CA PHE A 56 -5.45 5.02 -2.05
C PHE A 56 -5.76 6.27 -1.22
N THR A 57 -4.74 7.03 -0.86
CA THR A 57 -4.90 8.26 -0.08
C THR A 57 -4.61 9.48 -0.94
N CYS A 58 -5.50 10.48 -0.85
CA CYS A 58 -5.27 11.77 -1.49
C CYS A 58 -4.14 12.50 -0.76
N ASP A 59 -3.14 12.98 -1.49
CA ASP A 59 -1.96 13.68 -0.94
C ASP A 59 -2.33 15.01 -0.22
N PHE A 60 -3.47 15.60 -0.58
CA PHE A 60 -3.86 16.94 -0.13
C PHE A 60 -4.81 16.94 1.07
N CYS A 61 -5.79 16.04 1.10
CA CYS A 61 -6.82 16.00 2.15
C CYS A 61 -6.81 14.70 2.98
N GLY A 62 -6.01 13.71 2.60
CA GLY A 62 -5.98 12.40 3.27
C GLY A 62 -7.24 11.55 3.06
N SER A 63 -8.16 11.95 2.17
CA SER A 63 -9.37 11.17 1.89
C SER A 63 -8.99 9.80 1.32
N ARG A 64 -9.49 8.73 1.94
CA ARG A 64 -9.26 7.35 1.52
C ARG A 64 -10.25 7.01 0.42
N LYS A 65 -9.74 6.62 -0.76
CA LYS A 65 -10.55 6.03 -1.83
C LYS A 65 -10.30 4.52 -1.83
N LEU A 66 -11.33 3.76 -1.47
CA LEU A 66 -11.35 2.33 -1.73
C LEU A 66 -11.48 2.14 -3.25
N ARG A 67 -10.67 1.22 -3.78
CA ARG A 67 -10.52 0.93 -5.21
C ARG A 67 -11.87 0.68 -5.88
#